data_AF-A0A8J7A6A3-F1
#
_entry.id   AF-A0A8J7A6A3-F1
#
_cell.length_a   1.000
_cell.length_b   1.000
_cell.length_c   1.000
_cell.angle_alpha   90.00
_cell.angle_beta   90.00
_cell.angle_gamma   90.00
#
_symmetry.space_group_name_H-M   'P 1'
#
loop_
_entity.id
_entity.type
_entity.pdbx_description
1 polymer ?
#
loop_
_entity_poly.entity_id
_entity_poly.type
_entity_poly.pdbx_seq_one_letter_code
_entity_poly.pdbx_strand_id
1 'polypeptide(L)'
;MEQVLTLVCKLNPTPKQVAQIEATLKAFADACNYANQQVKPQTTNKTTIQNMVYQDLRSKFLLSANLAVRACARVGANRKTAKQKSQCRGRVSHASPHNGGNPRKRLARLEATGVNKPVKDFKPTSADYDARIFAFREKDWSVSLTLIEGREHIKLDVGNYQRGKLKGRKPTSAQLCKHRDGFYYIHIQIKDEAPQPLKPNNVIGVDFGRRDIAVTSNGDKWDGKQITEVRDRYTKTRTSLQNKASKGTRSTRRRARQVLQRLSGRERRFQLLSNHQISYRIIQQAKSTNAIVAIENLTGIRERTNQQPRNKVERRRSNSWSFYQLRYFLEYKGIKSGVEVIAVPPAYTSQTCHQCLHIGLRSDKRFKCGNCSWHGDADLNGAKMISLLGQSVSLPGGSGYLCCNLSTDSLGLLQSPAL
;
A
#
# COMPACT_ATOMS: atom_id res chain seq x y z
N MET A 1 -0.48 -1.79 20.61
CA MET A 1 -1.43 -1.80 19.47
C MET A 1 -1.50 -3.22 18.94
N GLU A 2 -2.68 -3.83 18.82
CA GLU A 2 -2.83 -5.15 18.19
C GLU A 2 -2.55 -5.05 16.68
N GLN A 3 -1.59 -5.83 16.19
CA GLN A 3 -1.29 -5.97 14.77
C GLN A 3 -1.80 -7.31 14.25
N VAL A 4 -2.45 -7.30 13.08
CA VAL A 4 -2.82 -8.53 12.38
C VAL A 4 -1.71 -8.88 11.37
N LEU A 5 -1.07 -10.03 11.58
CA LEU A 5 -0.10 -10.62 10.67
C LEU A 5 -0.78 -11.72 9.86
N THR A 6 -0.68 -11.64 8.52
CA THR A 6 -1.17 -12.71 7.63
C THR A 6 0.00 -13.57 7.18
N LEU A 7 -0.02 -14.85 7.57
CA LEU A 7 0.90 -15.88 7.09
C LEU A 7 0.33 -16.57 5.86
N VAL A 8 1.11 -16.65 4.80
CA VAL A 8 0.76 -17.39 3.58
C VAL A 8 1.41 -18.77 3.67
N CYS A 9 0.57 -19.81 3.72
CA CYS A 9 0.99 -21.20 3.76
C CYS A 9 0.44 -21.92 2.53
N LYS A 10 1.28 -22.70 1.83
CA LYS A 10 0.85 -23.50 0.68
C LYS A 10 0.16 -24.77 1.19
N LEU A 11 -0.92 -25.18 0.52
CA LEU A 11 -1.64 -26.42 0.81
C LEU A 11 -1.14 -27.55 -0.10
N ASN A 12 -1.10 -28.76 0.44
CA ASN A 12 -0.83 -30.01 -0.29
C ASN A 12 -2.08 -30.90 -0.30
N PRO A 13 -3.15 -30.52 -1.04
CA PRO A 13 -4.38 -31.29 -1.10
C PRO A 13 -4.23 -32.53 -2.00
N THR A 14 -4.98 -33.60 -1.68
CA THR A 14 -5.16 -34.75 -2.59
C THR A 14 -6.05 -34.37 -3.79
N PRO A 15 -6.07 -35.13 -4.90
CA PRO A 15 -6.94 -34.84 -6.04
C PRO A 15 -8.43 -34.72 -5.67
N LYS A 16 -8.90 -35.57 -4.74
CA LYS A 16 -10.26 -35.49 -4.19
C LYS A 16 -10.50 -34.16 -3.45
N GLN A 17 -9.57 -33.76 -2.59
CA GLN A 17 -9.65 -32.50 -1.87
C GLN A 17 -9.58 -31.28 -2.80
N VAL A 18 -8.83 -31.36 -3.91
CA VAL A 18 -8.80 -30.29 -4.92
C VAL A 18 -10.19 -30.08 -5.53
N ALA A 19 -10.89 -31.14 -5.92
CA ALA A 19 -12.24 -31.02 -6.47
C ALA A 19 -13.21 -30.36 -5.46
N GLN A 20 -13.14 -30.77 -4.19
CA GLN A 20 -13.95 -30.18 -3.11
C GLN A 20 -13.62 -28.71 -2.86
N ILE A 21 -12.33 -28.33 -2.89
CA ILE A 21 -11.89 -26.94 -2.76
C ILE A 21 -12.43 -26.11 -3.92
N GLU A 22 -12.34 -26.59 -5.16
CA GLU A 22 -12.82 -25.87 -6.33
C GLU A 22 -14.34 -25.68 -6.30
N ALA A 23 -15.09 -26.73 -5.94
CA ALA A 23 -16.54 -26.65 -5.75
C ALA A 23 -16.90 -25.62 -4.68
N THR A 24 -16.20 -25.64 -3.54
CA THR A 24 -16.41 -24.70 -2.43
C THR A 24 -16.10 -23.26 -2.85
N LEU A 25 -14.98 -23.02 -3.54
CA LEU A 25 -14.60 -21.68 -4.02
C LEU A 25 -15.60 -21.15 -5.06
N LYS A 26 -16.14 -22.02 -5.92
CA LYS A 26 -17.16 -21.69 -6.91
C LYS A 26 -18.47 -21.30 -6.23
N ALA A 27 -19.02 -22.18 -5.40
CA ALA A 27 -20.26 -21.91 -4.68
C ALA A 27 -20.16 -20.66 -3.80
N PHE A 28 -19.02 -20.44 -3.13
CA PHE A 28 -18.82 -19.25 -2.31
C PHE A 28 -18.82 -17.96 -3.13
N ALA A 29 -18.18 -17.95 -4.30
CA ALA A 29 -18.18 -16.78 -5.18
C ALA A 29 -19.57 -16.53 -5.78
N ASP A 30 -20.25 -17.58 -6.23
CA ASP A 30 -21.60 -17.49 -6.80
C ASP A 30 -22.61 -17.00 -5.76
N ALA A 31 -22.51 -17.49 -4.51
CA ALA A 31 -23.28 -16.97 -3.38
C ALA A 31 -23.02 -15.48 -3.09
N CYS A 32 -21.76 -15.04 -3.13
CA CYS A 32 -21.42 -13.63 -2.96
C CYS A 32 -22.00 -12.76 -4.09
N ASN A 33 -21.99 -13.25 -5.33
CA ASN A 33 -22.56 -12.57 -6.49
C ASN A 33 -24.08 -12.50 -6.41
N TYR A 34 -24.73 -13.59 -6.01
CA TYR A 34 -26.17 -13.65 -5.78
C TYR A 34 -26.60 -12.62 -4.71
N ALA A 35 -25.91 -12.61 -3.56
CA ALA A 35 -26.17 -11.62 -2.52
C ALA A 35 -25.97 -10.17 -3.01
N ASN A 36 -25.01 -9.95 -3.92
CA ASN A 36 -24.78 -8.65 -4.53
C ASN A 36 -25.93 -8.19 -5.44
N GLN A 37 -26.58 -9.12 -6.13
CA GLN A 37 -27.71 -8.86 -7.02
C GLN A 37 -29.02 -8.65 -6.26
N GLN A 38 -29.27 -9.46 -5.23
CA GLN A 38 -30.52 -9.41 -4.47
C GLN A 38 -30.61 -8.22 -3.49
N VAL A 39 -29.48 -7.81 -2.91
CA VAL A 39 -29.48 -6.75 -1.89
C VAL A 39 -29.18 -5.39 -2.52
N LYS A 40 -29.99 -4.38 -2.19
CA LYS A 40 -29.79 -2.97 -2.59
C LYS A 40 -28.33 -2.52 -2.42
N PRO A 41 -27.71 -1.82 -3.39
CA PRO A 41 -26.28 -1.50 -3.36
C PRO A 41 -25.79 -0.69 -2.15
N GLN A 42 -26.67 0.10 -1.52
CA GLN A 42 -26.32 0.95 -0.37
C GLN A 42 -26.16 0.15 0.94
N THR A 43 -26.73 -1.05 1.02
CA THR A 43 -26.67 -1.88 2.22
C THR A 43 -25.27 -2.47 2.40
N THR A 44 -24.59 -2.05 3.47
CA THR A 44 -23.25 -2.52 3.84
C THR A 44 -23.23 -3.37 5.11
N ASN A 45 -24.31 -3.36 5.90
CA ASN A 45 -24.39 -4.09 7.15
C ASN A 45 -24.56 -5.59 6.88
N LYS A 46 -23.65 -6.39 7.46
CA LYS A 46 -23.66 -7.85 7.37
C LYS A 46 -24.99 -8.45 7.81
N THR A 47 -25.54 -8.03 8.95
CA THR A 47 -26.74 -8.63 9.54
C THR A 47 -27.96 -8.42 8.63
N THR A 48 -28.10 -7.21 8.08
CA THR A 48 -29.17 -6.89 7.13
C THR A 48 -29.06 -7.71 5.85
N ILE A 49 -27.84 -7.85 5.29
CA ILE A 49 -27.61 -8.71 4.13
C ILE A 49 -28.00 -10.16 4.46
N GLN A 50 -27.55 -10.67 5.60
CA GLN A 50 -27.83 -12.03 6.03
C GLN A 50 -29.33 -12.29 6.15
N ASN A 51 -30.10 -11.42 6.80
CA ASN A 51 -31.54 -11.61 6.95
C ASN A 51 -32.29 -11.71 5.60
N MET A 52 -31.78 -11.04 4.56
CA MET A 52 -32.42 -11.03 3.24
C MET A 52 -32.10 -12.27 2.40
N VAL A 53 -30.87 -12.79 2.45
CA VAL A 53 -30.42 -13.82 1.49
C VAL A 53 -30.03 -15.16 2.13
N TYR A 54 -29.98 -15.27 3.46
CA TYR A 54 -29.40 -16.45 4.13
C TYR A 54 -30.06 -17.78 3.72
N GLN A 55 -31.39 -17.84 3.66
CA GLN A 55 -32.11 -19.07 3.29
C GLN A 55 -31.83 -19.46 1.83
N ASP A 56 -31.85 -18.49 0.92
CA ASP A 56 -31.51 -18.69 -0.49
C ASP A 56 -30.07 -19.17 -0.66
N LEU A 57 -29.12 -18.60 0.09
CA LEU A 57 -27.72 -19.00 0.01
C LEU A 57 -27.52 -20.45 0.44
N ARG A 58 -28.29 -20.89 1.44
CA ARG A 58 -28.25 -22.26 1.94
C ARG A 58 -28.88 -23.26 0.98
N SER A 59 -30.04 -22.94 0.40
CA SER A 59 -30.77 -23.85 -0.48
C SER A 59 -30.15 -23.94 -1.87
N LYS A 60 -29.77 -22.80 -2.48
CA LYS A 60 -29.30 -22.75 -3.88
C LYS A 60 -27.84 -23.17 -4.07
N PHE A 61 -26.98 -22.83 -3.12
CA PHE A 61 -25.52 -23.05 -3.25
C PHE A 61 -24.99 -24.13 -2.29
N LEU A 62 -25.87 -24.79 -1.53
CA LEU A 62 -25.54 -25.85 -0.58
C LEU A 62 -24.42 -25.46 0.41
N LEU A 63 -24.33 -24.17 0.74
CA LEU A 63 -23.33 -23.68 1.67
C LEU A 63 -23.71 -24.07 3.10
N SER A 64 -22.70 -24.46 3.88
CA SER A 64 -22.86 -24.58 5.33
C SER A 64 -23.29 -23.24 5.94
N ALA A 65 -23.98 -23.29 7.08
CA ALA A 65 -24.46 -22.09 7.78
C ALA A 65 -23.35 -21.05 7.98
N ASN A 66 -22.16 -21.50 8.37
CA ASN A 66 -21.02 -20.61 8.61
C ASN A 66 -20.45 -20.03 7.30
N LEU A 67 -20.36 -20.80 6.22
CA LEU A 67 -19.90 -20.30 4.92
C LEU A 67 -20.88 -19.28 4.33
N ALA A 68 -22.19 -19.50 4.45
CA ALA A 68 -23.21 -18.53 4.03
C ALA A 68 -23.07 -17.19 4.80
N VAL A 69 -22.88 -17.26 6.13
CA VAL A 69 -22.64 -16.07 6.96
C VAL A 69 -21.35 -15.32 6.53
N ARG A 70 -20.30 -16.06 6.13
CA ARG A 70 -19.05 -15.48 5.65
C ARG A 70 -19.20 -14.83 4.27
N ALA A 71 -20.01 -15.40 3.38
CA ALA A 71 -20.34 -14.79 2.09
C ALA A 71 -21.03 -13.42 2.29
N CYS A 72 -22.03 -13.35 3.17
CA CYS A 72 -22.69 -12.08 3.53
C CYS A 72 -21.71 -11.05 4.12
N ALA A 73 -20.82 -11.50 5.02
CA ALA A 73 -19.81 -10.64 5.62
C ALA A 73 -18.81 -10.08 4.59
N ARG A 74 -18.38 -10.93 3.64
CA ARG A 74 -17.49 -10.54 2.55
C ARG A 74 -18.12 -9.47 1.65
N VAL A 75 -19.39 -9.64 1.30
CA VAL A 75 -20.15 -8.67 0.49
C VAL A 75 -20.25 -7.32 1.20
N GLY A 76 -20.65 -7.31 2.49
CA GLY A 76 -20.73 -6.09 3.29
C GLY A 76 -19.39 -5.35 3.40
N ALA A 77 -18.31 -6.07 3.69
CA ALA A 77 -16.96 -5.51 3.79
C ALA A 77 -16.46 -4.90 2.46
N ASN A 78 -16.74 -5.57 1.34
CA ASN A 78 -16.39 -5.07 0.01
C ASN A 78 -17.17 -3.79 -0.36
N ARG A 79 -18.47 -3.74 -0.05
CA ARG A 79 -19.30 -2.55 -0.26
C ARG A 79 -18.84 -1.38 0.61
N LYS A 80 -18.48 -1.63 1.88
CA LYS A 80 -17.90 -0.61 2.78
C LYS A 80 -16.59 -0.05 2.21
N THR A 81 -15.72 -0.91 1.72
CA THR A 81 -14.44 -0.51 1.08
C THR A 81 -14.68 0.30 -0.20
N ALA A 82 -15.68 -0.06 -1.01
CA ALA A 82 -16.04 0.70 -2.20
C ALA A 82 -16.56 2.10 -1.86
N LYS A 83 -17.42 2.23 -0.83
CA LYS A 83 -17.94 3.50 -0.33
C LYS A 83 -16.83 4.41 0.21
N GLN A 84 -15.87 3.87 0.95
CA GLN A 84 -14.72 4.65 1.42
C GLN A 84 -13.88 5.19 0.25
N LYS A 85 -13.65 4.37 -0.78
CA LYS A 85 -12.90 4.81 -1.98
C LYS A 85 -13.61 5.91 -2.76
N SER A 86 -14.93 5.90 -2.85
CA SER A 86 -15.67 6.99 -3.50
C SER A 86 -15.62 8.28 -2.68
N GLN A 87 -15.80 8.20 -1.36
CA GLN A 87 -15.69 9.35 -0.45
C GLN A 87 -14.30 9.99 -0.47
N CYS A 88 -13.23 9.19 -0.41
CA CYS A 88 -11.87 9.72 -0.47
C CYS A 88 -11.59 10.44 -1.80
N ARG A 89 -12.16 9.99 -2.92
CA ARG A 89 -12.03 10.67 -4.22
C ARG A 89 -12.77 12.01 -4.26
N GLY A 90 -13.93 12.13 -3.62
CA GLY A 90 -14.68 13.38 -3.52
C GLY A 90 -14.00 14.44 -2.66
N ARG A 91 -13.24 14.05 -1.62
CA ARG A 91 -12.48 15.00 -0.79
C ARG A 91 -11.26 15.61 -1.49
N VAL A 92 -10.64 14.94 -2.47
CA VAL A 92 -9.46 15.46 -3.18
C VAL A 92 -9.79 16.69 -4.05
N SER A 93 -11.05 16.90 -4.43
CA SER A 93 -11.47 18.04 -5.26
C SER A 93 -11.75 19.34 -4.49
N HIS A 94 -11.69 19.35 -3.16
CA HIS A 94 -12.00 20.54 -2.34
C HIS A 94 -10.78 21.38 -1.92
N ALA A 95 -9.56 21.02 -2.33
CA ALA A 95 -8.35 21.76 -1.97
C ALA A 95 -7.80 22.56 -3.17
N SER A 96 -8.46 23.67 -3.52
CA SER A 96 -7.81 24.89 -4.04
C SER A 96 -8.84 26.04 -4.14
N PRO A 97 -8.68 27.17 -3.41
CA PRO A 97 -9.58 28.32 -3.50
C PRO A 97 -9.45 29.15 -4.79
N HIS A 98 -8.44 28.90 -5.63
CA HIS A 98 -8.08 29.80 -6.73
C HIS A 98 -8.39 29.24 -8.12
N ASN A 99 -9.64 28.88 -8.41
CA ASN A 99 -10.04 28.67 -9.80
C ASN A 99 -11.52 29.00 -10.03
N GLY A 100 -11.75 30.12 -10.72
CA GLY A 100 -13.07 30.72 -11.02
C GLY A 100 -13.91 29.92 -12.01
N GLY A 101 -14.33 28.72 -11.62
CA GLY A 101 -15.31 27.90 -12.35
C GLY A 101 -16.66 27.88 -11.66
N ASN A 102 -17.75 28.03 -12.44
CA ASN A 102 -19.13 28.03 -11.96
C ASN A 102 -19.45 26.83 -11.03
N PRO A 103 -19.78 27.05 -9.74
CA PRO A 103 -19.96 26.00 -8.73
C PRO A 103 -21.00 24.94 -9.10
N ARG A 104 -22.10 25.33 -9.77
CA ARG A 104 -23.22 24.43 -10.11
C ARG A 104 -22.84 23.37 -11.13
N LYS A 105 -22.01 23.71 -12.13
CA LYS A 105 -21.52 22.74 -13.14
C LYS A 105 -20.49 21.76 -12.54
N ARG A 106 -19.74 22.17 -11.52
CA ARG A 106 -18.78 21.31 -10.78
C ARG A 106 -19.53 20.29 -9.91
N LEU A 107 -20.56 20.73 -9.20
CA LEU A 107 -21.39 19.86 -8.37
C LEU A 107 -22.11 18.81 -9.23
N ALA A 108 -22.73 19.22 -10.35
CA ALA A 108 -23.39 18.31 -11.29
C ALA A 108 -22.43 17.26 -11.90
N ARG A 109 -21.17 17.61 -12.14
CA ARG A 109 -20.15 16.65 -12.64
C ARG A 109 -19.65 15.69 -11.54
N LEU A 110 -19.59 16.15 -10.29
CA LEU A 110 -19.25 15.33 -9.12
C LEU A 110 -20.39 14.36 -8.78
N GLU A 111 -21.64 14.81 -8.88
CA GLU A 111 -22.84 13.99 -8.70
C GLU A 111 -22.98 12.96 -9.82
N ALA A 112 -22.74 13.34 -11.08
CA ALA A 112 -22.78 12.42 -12.23
C ALA A 112 -21.65 11.37 -12.23
N THR A 113 -20.53 11.63 -11.56
CA THR A 113 -19.41 10.66 -11.44
C THR A 113 -19.42 9.83 -10.14
N GLY A 114 -20.28 10.21 -9.19
CA GLY A 114 -20.49 9.54 -7.91
C GLY A 114 -21.49 8.39 -7.93
N VAL A 115 -22.19 8.17 -9.06
CA VAL A 115 -23.14 7.06 -9.22
C VAL A 115 -22.40 5.73 -9.12
N ASN A 116 -22.66 5.02 -8.02
CA ASN A 116 -22.44 3.59 -7.76
C ASN A 116 -21.70 2.86 -8.89
N LYS A 117 -20.36 2.88 -8.88
CA LYS A 117 -19.64 1.88 -9.66
C LYS A 117 -20.03 0.51 -9.11
N PRO A 118 -20.58 -0.40 -9.95
CA PRO A 118 -20.99 -1.71 -9.49
C PRO A 118 -19.81 -2.40 -8.82
N VAL A 119 -20.06 -3.01 -7.66
CA VAL A 119 -19.05 -3.84 -7.00
C VAL A 119 -18.66 -4.92 -8.00
N LYS A 120 -17.36 -5.03 -8.30
CA LYS A 120 -16.88 -6.04 -9.24
C LYS A 120 -17.32 -7.43 -8.77
N ASP A 121 -17.75 -8.25 -9.72
CA ASP A 121 -18.14 -9.63 -9.45
C ASP A 121 -17.01 -10.40 -8.76
N PHE A 122 -17.42 -11.20 -7.79
CA PHE A 122 -16.56 -12.12 -7.08
C PHE A 122 -16.15 -13.26 -8.00
N LYS A 123 -14.84 -13.49 -8.07
CA LYS A 123 -14.27 -14.64 -8.78
C LYS A 123 -14.12 -15.82 -7.82
N PRO A 124 -14.17 -17.07 -8.31
CA PRO A 124 -13.99 -18.28 -7.52
C PRO A 124 -12.51 -18.51 -7.17
N THR A 125 -11.92 -17.53 -6.49
CA THR A 125 -10.49 -17.50 -6.15
C THR A 125 -10.24 -17.53 -4.66
N SER A 126 -11.23 -17.19 -3.82
CA SER A 126 -11.02 -17.17 -2.38
C SER A 126 -12.29 -17.32 -1.55
N ALA A 127 -12.19 -17.97 -0.40
CA ALA A 127 -13.25 -18.08 0.61
C ALA A 127 -12.72 -17.70 2.00
N ASP A 128 -13.55 -17.03 2.80
CA ASP A 128 -13.21 -16.62 4.18
C ASP A 128 -13.65 -17.66 5.21
N TYR A 129 -12.79 -17.90 6.20
CA TYR A 129 -13.00 -18.85 7.27
C TYR A 129 -12.86 -18.19 8.66
N ASP A 130 -13.67 -18.65 9.60
CA ASP A 130 -13.60 -18.29 11.01
C ASP A 130 -13.31 -19.52 11.89
N ALA A 131 -13.15 -19.33 13.20
CA ALA A 131 -12.76 -20.37 14.14
C ALA A 131 -13.72 -21.58 14.20
N ARG A 132 -14.95 -21.45 13.68
CA ARG A 132 -15.94 -22.55 13.67
C ARG A 132 -15.73 -23.48 12.48
N ILE A 133 -15.20 -22.97 11.37
CA ILE A 133 -14.98 -23.70 10.11
C ILE A 133 -13.50 -23.84 9.74
N PHE A 134 -12.60 -23.30 10.55
CA PHE A 134 -11.16 -23.40 10.40
C PHE A 134 -10.50 -23.70 11.73
N ALA A 135 -9.56 -24.65 11.71
CA ALA A 135 -8.63 -24.89 12.81
C ALA A 135 -7.24 -25.24 12.28
N PHE A 136 -6.21 -24.69 12.88
CA PHE A 136 -4.82 -25.08 12.63
C PHE A 136 -4.40 -26.18 13.61
N ARG A 137 -3.74 -27.24 13.10
CA ARG A 137 -3.23 -28.36 13.88
C ARG A 137 -1.71 -28.37 13.81
N GLU A 138 -1.07 -28.15 14.95
CA GLU A 138 0.40 -28.08 15.04
C GLU A 138 1.06 -29.46 14.95
N LYS A 139 0.39 -30.53 15.43
CA LYS A 139 0.95 -31.90 15.49
C LYS A 139 1.39 -32.43 14.12
N ASP A 140 0.56 -32.20 13.10
CA ASP A 140 0.70 -32.71 11.74
C ASP A 140 0.88 -31.60 10.69
N TRP A 141 1.05 -30.35 11.14
CA TRP A 141 1.10 -29.16 10.30
C TRP A 141 -0.03 -29.13 9.26
N SER A 142 -1.25 -29.40 9.70
CA SER A 142 -2.44 -29.43 8.85
C SER A 142 -3.43 -28.34 9.23
N VAL A 143 -4.34 -28.05 8.30
CA VAL A 143 -5.53 -27.23 8.56
C VAL A 143 -6.76 -28.08 8.39
N SER A 144 -7.69 -27.91 9.31
CA SER A 144 -9.03 -28.45 9.20
C SER A 144 -9.94 -27.38 8.61
N LEU A 145 -10.53 -27.66 7.45
CA LEU A 145 -11.40 -26.73 6.71
C LEU A 145 -12.77 -27.38 6.46
N THR A 146 -13.84 -26.64 6.71
CA THR A 146 -15.19 -27.04 6.27
C THR A 146 -15.39 -26.69 4.79
N LEU A 147 -15.46 -27.71 3.95
CA LEU A 147 -15.83 -27.64 2.54
C LEU A 147 -17.32 -27.98 2.38
N ILE A 148 -17.85 -27.94 1.16
CA ILE A 148 -19.26 -28.29 0.88
C ILE A 148 -19.58 -29.73 1.31
N GLU A 149 -18.70 -30.67 0.99
CA GLU A 149 -18.93 -32.11 1.22
C GLU A 149 -18.57 -32.57 2.64
N GLY A 150 -18.01 -31.69 3.48
CA GLY A 150 -17.61 -32.05 4.83
C GLY A 150 -16.38 -31.31 5.32
N ARG A 151 -15.90 -31.70 6.50
CA ARG A 151 -14.71 -31.14 7.12
C ARG A 151 -13.49 -31.99 6.79
N GLU A 152 -12.52 -31.40 6.12
CA GLU A 152 -11.33 -32.09 5.61
C GLU A 152 -10.07 -31.61 6.32
N HIS A 153 -9.07 -32.48 6.38
CA HIS A 153 -7.73 -32.18 6.90
C HIS A 153 -6.72 -32.11 5.75
N ILE A 154 -6.12 -30.94 5.56
CA ILE A 154 -5.19 -30.69 4.46
C ILE A 154 -3.83 -30.31 5.03
N LYS A 155 -2.79 -31.02 4.59
CA LYS A 155 -1.40 -30.76 5.00
C LYS A 155 -0.91 -29.43 4.45
N LEU A 156 -0.12 -28.72 5.26
CA LEU A 156 0.54 -27.49 4.85
C LEU A 156 2.00 -27.76 4.47
N ASP A 157 2.46 -27.03 3.46
CA ASP A 157 3.88 -26.85 3.18
C ASP A 157 4.35 -25.56 3.87
N VAL A 158 5.01 -25.74 5.03
CA VAL A 158 5.41 -24.67 5.96
C VAL A 158 6.92 -24.57 6.11
N GLY A 159 7.46 -23.40 5.75
CA GLY A 159 8.86 -23.05 5.99
C GLY A 159 9.13 -22.62 7.45
N ASN A 160 10.42 -22.45 7.78
CA ASN A 160 10.88 -22.12 9.13
C ASN A 160 10.23 -20.86 9.72
N TYR A 161 10.01 -19.84 8.89
CA TYR A 161 9.35 -18.60 9.32
C TYR A 161 7.90 -18.84 9.78
N GLN A 162 7.11 -19.56 8.97
CA GLN A 162 5.74 -19.91 9.31
C GLN A 162 5.70 -20.80 10.55
N ARG A 163 6.62 -21.78 10.64
CA ARG A 163 6.72 -22.67 11.81
C ARG A 163 6.98 -21.88 13.09
N GLY A 164 7.97 -21.00 13.09
CA GLY A 164 8.28 -20.16 14.26
C GLY A 164 7.15 -19.25 14.68
N LYS A 165 6.33 -18.76 13.72
CA LYS A 165 5.19 -17.87 14.02
C LYS A 165 3.90 -18.58 14.41
N LEU A 166 3.72 -19.83 14.01
CA LEU A 166 2.52 -20.62 14.34
C LEU A 166 2.70 -21.48 15.60
N LYS A 167 3.95 -21.75 16.01
CA LYS A 167 4.26 -22.59 17.16
C LYS A 167 3.54 -22.10 18.42
N GLY A 168 2.78 -22.98 19.07
CA GLY A 168 2.04 -22.66 20.30
C GLY A 168 0.84 -21.72 20.13
N ARG A 169 0.42 -21.41 18.90
CA ARG A 169 -0.68 -20.47 18.62
C ARG A 169 -1.91 -21.16 18.02
N LYS A 170 -3.09 -20.62 18.35
CA LYS A 170 -4.39 -21.08 17.82
C LYS A 170 -5.03 -19.96 16.98
N PRO A 171 -4.64 -19.80 15.70
CA PRO A 171 -5.22 -18.79 14.84
C PRO A 171 -6.71 -19.05 14.61
N THR A 172 -7.51 -17.99 14.58
CA THR A 172 -8.98 -18.06 14.51
C THR A 172 -9.55 -17.66 13.16
N SER A 173 -8.77 -17.01 12.30
CA SER A 173 -9.23 -16.48 11.02
C SER A 173 -8.30 -16.91 9.90
N ALA A 174 -8.88 -17.34 8.78
CA ALA A 174 -8.12 -17.71 7.60
C ALA A 174 -8.87 -17.39 6.31
N GLN A 175 -8.13 -17.30 5.21
CA GLN A 175 -8.71 -17.15 3.87
C GLN A 175 -8.07 -18.18 2.94
N LEU A 176 -8.89 -19.07 2.39
CA LEU A 176 -8.48 -20.03 1.37
C LEU A 176 -8.37 -19.29 0.04
N CYS A 177 -7.26 -19.46 -0.67
CA CYS A 177 -6.94 -18.73 -1.89
C CYS A 177 -6.41 -19.67 -2.98
N LYS A 178 -6.95 -19.55 -4.20
CA LYS A 178 -6.36 -20.12 -5.43
C LYS A 178 -5.50 -19.05 -6.10
N HIS A 179 -4.21 -19.29 -6.18
CA HIS A 179 -3.27 -18.37 -6.82
C HIS A 179 -3.22 -18.60 -8.34
N ARG A 180 -2.58 -17.66 -9.05
CA ARG A 180 -2.47 -17.70 -10.54
C ARG A 180 -1.54 -18.80 -11.06
N ASP A 181 -0.73 -19.36 -10.18
CA ASP A 181 0.13 -20.52 -10.42
C ASP A 181 -0.67 -21.84 -10.43
N GLY A 182 -1.96 -21.81 -10.03
CA GLY A 182 -2.82 -22.98 -9.94
C GLY A 182 -2.76 -23.68 -8.58
N PHE A 183 -1.87 -23.25 -7.68
CA PHE A 183 -1.73 -23.82 -6.35
C PHE A 183 -2.70 -23.17 -5.35
N TYR A 184 -2.97 -23.90 -4.28
CA TYR A 184 -3.85 -23.50 -3.19
C TYR A 184 -3.02 -23.03 -2.00
N TYR A 185 -3.44 -21.92 -1.42
CA TYR A 185 -2.82 -21.32 -0.26
C TYR A 185 -3.86 -21.01 0.79
N ILE A 186 -3.48 -21.10 2.05
CA ILE A 186 -4.27 -20.62 3.18
C ILE A 186 -3.56 -19.41 3.78
N HIS A 187 -4.28 -18.30 3.88
CA HIS A 187 -3.82 -17.08 4.51
C HIS A 187 -4.29 -17.08 5.96
N ILE A 188 -3.43 -17.47 6.88
CA ILE A 188 -3.73 -17.57 8.30
C ILE A 188 -3.47 -16.22 8.96
N GLN A 189 -4.47 -15.65 9.63
CA GLN A 189 -4.35 -14.40 10.34
C GLN A 189 -4.03 -14.65 11.81
N ILE A 190 -2.98 -14.01 12.29
CA ILE A 190 -2.55 -14.06 13.69
C ILE A 190 -2.55 -12.64 14.24
N LYS A 191 -3.02 -12.48 15.47
CA LYS A 191 -2.86 -11.23 16.21
C LYS A 191 -1.52 -11.28 16.95
N ASP A 192 -0.70 -10.27 16.71
CA ASP A 192 0.56 -10.02 17.40
C ASP A 192 0.45 -8.69 18.14
N GLU A 193 0.93 -8.62 19.37
CA GLU A 193 1.13 -7.35 20.05
C GLU A 193 2.38 -6.68 19.47
N ALA A 194 2.22 -5.47 18.94
CA ALA A 194 3.35 -4.68 18.51
C ALA A 194 4.16 -4.26 19.75
N PRO A 195 5.51 -4.26 19.67
CA PRO A 195 6.34 -3.74 20.75
C PRO A 195 5.96 -2.29 21.07
N GLN A 196 6.16 -1.89 22.33
CA GLN A 196 5.91 -0.51 22.72
C GLN A 196 6.80 0.44 21.88
N PRO A 197 6.26 1.59 21.46
CA PRO A 197 7.04 2.57 20.72
C PRO A 197 8.23 3.01 21.58
N LEU A 198 9.40 3.08 20.96
CA LEU A 198 10.59 3.60 21.62
C LEU A 198 10.36 5.05 22.05
N LYS A 199 10.95 5.49 23.17
CA LYS A 199 11.04 6.90 23.54
C LYS A 199 12.20 7.52 22.76
N PRO A 200 11.94 8.26 21.68
CA PRO A 200 12.97 8.64 20.74
C PRO A 200 13.54 10.02 21.09
N ASN A 201 14.85 10.19 20.89
CA ASN A 201 15.53 11.48 21.09
C ASN A 201 15.88 12.17 19.77
N ASN A 202 15.62 11.50 18.65
CA ASN A 202 16.04 11.96 17.32
C ASN A 202 14.99 11.61 16.26
N VAL A 203 15.07 12.28 15.12
CA VAL A 203 14.19 12.06 13.97
C VAL A 203 15.03 11.93 12.70
N ILE A 204 14.85 10.83 11.98
CA ILE A 204 15.41 10.63 10.65
C ILE A 204 14.37 11.09 9.62
N GLY A 205 14.68 12.16 8.91
CA GLY A 205 13.87 12.61 7.78
C GLY A 205 14.21 11.82 6.53
N VAL A 206 13.20 11.39 5.78
CA VAL A 206 13.36 10.64 4.53
C VAL A 206 12.63 11.37 3.40
N ASP A 207 13.41 11.93 2.49
CA ASP A 207 12.90 12.49 1.24
C ASP A 207 12.73 11.39 0.19
N PHE A 208 11.61 11.41 -0.52
CA PHE A 208 11.34 10.46 -1.59
C PHE A 208 11.50 11.14 -2.94
N GLY A 209 12.36 10.60 -3.80
CA GLY A 209 12.58 11.10 -5.15
C GLY A 209 12.39 10.05 -6.25
N ARG A 210 12.42 10.53 -7.51
CA ARG A 210 12.41 9.68 -8.71
C ARG A 210 13.81 9.28 -9.16
N ARG A 211 14.76 10.22 -9.11
CA ARG A 211 16.17 9.98 -9.46
C ARG A 211 16.80 9.14 -8.34
N ASP A 212 16.71 9.65 -7.12
CA ASP A 212 17.09 8.94 -5.90
C ASP A 212 15.80 8.53 -5.19
N ILE A 213 15.62 7.24 -4.93
CA ILE A 213 14.35 6.68 -4.43
C ILE A 213 14.04 7.19 -3.02
N ALA A 214 15.08 7.25 -2.19
CA ALA A 214 15.05 7.77 -0.85
C ALA A 214 16.40 8.40 -0.51
N VAL A 215 16.36 9.51 0.23
CA VAL A 215 17.52 10.19 0.83
C VAL A 215 17.20 10.44 2.29
N THR A 216 18.10 10.07 3.21
CA THR A 216 17.91 10.32 4.65
C THR A 216 18.63 11.58 5.11
N SER A 217 18.16 12.16 6.21
CA SER A 217 18.83 13.28 6.89
C SER A 217 20.25 12.94 7.37
N ASN A 218 20.55 11.64 7.52
CA ASN A 218 21.87 11.12 7.90
C ASN A 218 22.82 10.98 6.71
N GLY A 219 22.36 11.20 5.48
CA GLY A 219 23.17 11.14 4.26
C GLY A 219 23.05 9.83 3.48
N ASP A 220 22.30 8.83 3.96
CA ASP A 220 22.07 7.60 3.21
C ASP A 220 21.22 7.87 1.97
N LYS A 221 21.63 7.28 0.84
CA LYS A 221 21.05 7.55 -0.48
C LYS A 221 20.87 6.25 -1.26
N TRP A 222 19.67 6.06 -1.82
CA TRP A 222 19.37 4.92 -2.69
C TRP A 222 19.06 5.39 -4.11
N ASP A 223 19.97 5.13 -5.03
CA ASP A 223 19.82 5.49 -6.45
C ASP A 223 18.70 4.68 -7.13
N GLY A 224 17.94 5.36 -7.98
CA GLY A 224 16.89 4.80 -8.84
C GLY A 224 17.34 4.42 -10.24
N LYS A 225 18.64 4.55 -10.59
CA LYS A 225 19.17 4.22 -11.93
C LYS A 225 18.89 2.79 -12.34
N GLN A 226 19.23 1.80 -11.49
CA GLN A 226 18.99 0.39 -11.79
C GLN A 226 17.49 0.10 -12.00
N ILE A 227 16.63 0.71 -11.18
CA ILE A 227 15.17 0.61 -11.34
C ILE A 227 14.72 1.18 -12.69
N THR A 228 15.25 2.33 -13.06
CA THR A 228 14.92 3.00 -14.32
C THR A 228 15.38 2.18 -15.52
N GLU A 229 16.59 1.64 -15.49
CA GLU A 229 17.13 0.76 -16.54
C GLU A 229 16.29 -0.51 -16.70
N VAL A 230 15.94 -1.16 -15.59
CA VAL A 230 15.06 -2.33 -15.59
C VAL A 230 13.71 -1.98 -16.18
N ARG A 231 13.08 -0.88 -15.74
CA ARG A 231 11.79 -0.41 -16.29
C ARG A 231 11.86 -0.13 -17.78
N ASP A 232 12.91 0.54 -18.24
CA ASP A 232 13.08 0.90 -19.65
C ASP A 232 13.33 -0.35 -20.51
N ARG A 233 14.11 -1.33 -20.02
CA ARG A 233 14.28 -2.64 -20.65
C ARG A 233 12.95 -3.38 -20.78
N TYR A 234 12.20 -3.54 -19.69
CA TYR A 234 10.88 -4.20 -19.71
C TYR A 234 9.88 -3.46 -20.61
N THR A 235 9.94 -2.13 -20.66
CA THR A 235 9.09 -1.32 -21.54
C THR A 235 9.41 -1.62 -23.01
N LYS A 236 10.68 -1.58 -23.41
CA LYS A 236 11.12 -1.89 -24.79
C LYS A 236 10.71 -3.31 -25.20
N THR A 237 11.00 -4.31 -24.35
CA THR A 237 10.64 -5.71 -24.60
C THR A 237 9.12 -5.88 -24.72
N ARG A 238 8.33 -5.27 -23.83
CA ARG A 238 6.87 -5.35 -23.85
C ARG A 238 6.28 -4.73 -25.11
N THR A 239 6.75 -3.54 -25.51
CA THR A 239 6.30 -2.87 -26.75
C THR A 239 6.59 -3.74 -27.97
N SER A 240 7.81 -4.30 -28.08
CA SER A 240 8.17 -5.20 -29.18
C SER A 240 7.29 -6.45 -29.24
N LEU A 241 7.07 -7.10 -28.08
CA LEU A 241 6.22 -8.29 -27.99
C LEU A 241 4.74 -7.97 -28.27
N GLN A 242 4.23 -6.83 -27.82
CA GLN A 242 2.86 -6.38 -28.11
C GLN A 242 2.66 -6.13 -29.60
N ASN A 243 3.62 -5.48 -30.26
CA ASN A 243 3.57 -5.28 -31.71
C ASN A 243 3.54 -6.62 -32.45
N LYS A 244 4.40 -7.58 -32.07
CA LYS A 244 4.40 -8.95 -32.62
C LYS A 244 3.11 -9.72 -32.32
N ALA A 245 2.51 -9.51 -31.14
CA ALA A 245 1.26 -10.15 -30.75
C ALA A 245 0.04 -9.62 -31.50
N SER A 246 0.10 -8.38 -32.01
CA SER A 246 -0.95 -7.77 -32.81
C SER A 246 -0.79 -8.06 -34.31
N LYS A 247 0.44 -7.90 -34.85
CA LYS A 247 0.70 -7.90 -36.30
C LYS A 247 1.38 -9.16 -36.85
N GLY A 248 1.78 -10.10 -35.98
CA GLY A 248 2.51 -11.30 -36.40
C GLY A 248 1.63 -12.45 -36.93
N THR A 249 2.27 -13.47 -37.49
CA THR A 249 1.62 -14.75 -37.87
C THR A 249 0.96 -15.45 -36.67
N ARG A 250 0.04 -16.39 -36.90
CA ARG A 250 -0.67 -17.13 -35.82
C ARG A 250 0.29 -17.73 -34.78
N SER A 251 1.38 -18.35 -35.24
CA SER A 251 2.42 -18.94 -34.37
C SER A 251 3.18 -17.86 -33.58
N THR A 252 3.58 -16.76 -34.23
CA THR A 252 4.25 -15.63 -33.59
C THR A 252 3.39 -14.97 -32.53
N ARG A 253 2.09 -14.76 -32.81
CA ARG A 253 1.15 -14.18 -31.83
C ARG A 253 1.01 -15.07 -30.61
N ARG A 254 0.90 -16.39 -30.79
CA ARG A 254 0.85 -17.37 -29.69
C ARG A 254 2.11 -17.28 -28.82
N ARG A 255 3.30 -17.35 -29.43
CA ARG A 255 4.59 -17.29 -28.71
C ARG A 255 4.77 -15.95 -27.99
N ALA A 256 4.45 -14.83 -28.63
CA ALA A 256 4.55 -13.50 -28.02
C ALA A 256 3.68 -13.36 -26.76
N ARG A 257 2.44 -13.88 -26.79
CA ARG A 257 1.55 -13.90 -25.62
C ARG A 257 2.09 -14.78 -24.48
N GLN A 258 2.66 -15.95 -24.80
CA GLN A 258 3.30 -16.81 -23.81
C GLN A 258 4.50 -16.11 -23.15
N VAL A 259 5.34 -15.42 -23.92
CA VAL A 259 6.47 -14.65 -23.37
C VAL A 259 5.96 -13.49 -22.50
N LEU A 260 4.94 -12.75 -22.94
CA LEU A 260 4.32 -11.71 -22.13
C LEU A 260 3.77 -12.26 -20.80
N GLN A 261 3.16 -13.44 -20.81
CA GLN A 261 2.69 -14.12 -19.61
C GLN A 261 3.85 -14.48 -18.68
N ARG A 262 4.95 -15.02 -19.20
CA ARG A 262 6.17 -15.36 -18.43
C ARG A 262 6.87 -14.13 -17.82
N LEU A 263 6.85 -12.99 -18.52
CA LEU A 263 7.42 -11.72 -18.04
C LEU A 263 6.50 -10.99 -17.05
N SER A 264 5.22 -11.37 -16.99
CA SER A 264 4.21 -10.72 -16.15
C SER A 264 4.64 -10.67 -14.68
N GLY A 265 4.57 -9.47 -14.11
CA GLY A 265 4.88 -9.22 -12.70
C GLY A 265 6.35 -9.22 -12.32
N ARG A 266 7.30 -9.54 -13.21
CA ARG A 266 8.76 -9.53 -12.89
C ARG A 266 9.24 -8.13 -12.48
N GLU A 267 8.90 -7.12 -13.29
CA GLU A 267 9.20 -5.71 -13.01
C GLU A 267 8.63 -5.26 -11.65
N ARG A 268 7.39 -5.64 -11.35
CA ARG A 268 6.74 -5.35 -10.06
C ARG A 268 7.47 -6.02 -8.89
N ARG A 269 7.89 -7.28 -9.05
CA ARG A 269 8.64 -8.01 -8.01
C ARG A 269 10.00 -7.39 -7.74
N PHE A 270 10.69 -6.93 -8.79
CA PHE A 270 11.96 -6.20 -8.66
C PHE A 270 11.78 -4.92 -7.83
N GLN A 271 10.83 -4.06 -8.20
CA GLN A 271 10.52 -2.85 -7.42
C GLN A 271 10.14 -3.16 -5.97
N LEU A 272 9.32 -4.20 -5.78
CA LEU A 272 8.88 -4.64 -4.46
C LEU A 272 10.08 -5.06 -3.59
N LEU A 273 11.02 -5.81 -4.15
CA LEU A 273 12.25 -6.20 -3.47
C LEU A 273 13.09 -4.98 -3.08
N SER A 274 13.34 -4.05 -4.01
CA SER A 274 14.10 -2.83 -3.74
C SER A 274 13.46 -2.02 -2.60
N ASN A 275 12.15 -1.80 -2.65
CA ASN A 275 11.44 -1.06 -1.60
C ASN A 275 11.49 -1.80 -0.26
N HIS A 276 11.43 -3.14 -0.24
CA HIS A 276 11.62 -3.91 0.99
C HIS A 276 13.04 -3.76 1.54
N GLN A 277 14.07 -3.75 0.71
CA GLN A 277 15.45 -3.56 1.17
C GLN A 277 15.65 -2.16 1.75
N ILE A 278 15.20 -1.12 1.03
CA ILE A 278 15.31 0.28 1.47
C ILE A 278 14.57 0.50 2.80
N SER A 279 13.28 0.15 2.86
CA SER A 279 12.49 0.28 4.10
C SER A 279 13.04 -0.54 5.26
N TYR A 280 13.65 -1.71 5.00
CA TYR A 280 14.28 -2.49 6.06
C TYR A 280 15.48 -1.74 6.64
N ARG A 281 16.39 -1.25 5.78
CA ARG A 281 17.60 -0.53 6.21
C ARG A 281 17.26 0.74 7.00
N ILE A 282 16.34 1.55 6.51
CA ILE A 282 15.89 2.78 7.19
C ILE A 282 15.35 2.46 8.59
N ILE A 283 14.46 1.45 8.71
CA ILE A 283 13.87 1.10 10.01
C ILE A 283 14.91 0.47 10.95
N GLN A 284 15.87 -0.31 10.45
CA GLN A 284 16.95 -0.83 11.29
C GLN A 284 17.84 0.28 11.83
N GLN A 285 18.18 1.27 11.00
CA GLN A 285 18.95 2.44 11.41
C GLN A 285 18.20 3.29 12.43
N ALA A 286 16.90 3.52 12.21
CA ALA A 286 16.05 4.23 13.17
C ALA A 286 15.97 3.49 14.51
N LYS A 287 15.87 2.15 14.47
CA LYS A 287 15.89 1.33 15.68
C LYS A 287 17.23 1.41 16.42
N SER A 288 18.36 1.34 15.72
CA SER A 288 19.69 1.39 16.35
C SER A 288 20.03 2.77 16.93
N THR A 289 19.49 3.84 16.33
CA THR A 289 19.71 5.23 16.76
C THR A 289 18.61 5.76 17.69
N ASN A 290 17.64 4.92 18.05
CA ASN A 290 16.47 5.29 18.83
C ASN A 290 15.75 6.55 18.29
N ALA A 291 15.45 6.51 16.99
CA ALA A 291 14.89 7.64 16.25
C ALA A 291 13.50 7.34 15.66
N ILE A 292 12.70 8.39 15.48
CA ILE A 292 11.47 8.37 14.68
C ILE A 292 11.84 8.51 13.20
N VAL A 293 11.04 7.93 12.30
CA VAL A 293 11.17 8.19 10.86
C VAL A 293 10.12 9.19 10.41
N ALA A 294 10.53 10.34 9.90
CA ALA A 294 9.66 11.34 9.28
C ALA A 294 9.67 11.21 7.76
N ILE A 295 8.49 11.20 7.14
CA ILE A 295 8.31 11.10 5.68
C ILE A 295 7.33 12.15 5.19
N GLU A 296 7.43 12.55 3.92
CA GLU A 296 6.44 13.45 3.34
C GLU A 296 5.08 12.79 3.05
N ASN A 297 4.01 13.55 3.28
CA ASN A 297 2.68 13.17 2.84
C ASN A 297 2.43 13.52 1.36
N LEU A 298 2.90 12.67 0.46
CA LEU A 298 2.75 12.82 -1.00
C LEU A 298 1.33 12.51 -1.55
N THR A 299 0.30 12.59 -0.72
CA THR A 299 -1.08 12.34 -1.15
C THR A 299 -1.50 13.40 -2.18
N GLY A 300 -2.12 12.97 -3.29
CA GLY A 300 -2.61 13.88 -4.33
C GLY A 300 -1.56 14.32 -5.37
N ILE A 301 -0.29 13.89 -5.27
CA ILE A 301 0.78 14.35 -6.18
C ILE A 301 0.54 13.96 -7.64
N ARG A 302 -0.05 12.79 -7.88
CA ARG A 302 -0.31 12.31 -9.25
C ARG A 302 -1.44 13.09 -9.89
N GLU A 303 -2.47 13.42 -9.13
CA GLU A 303 -3.60 14.23 -9.55
C GLU A 303 -3.14 15.62 -9.99
N ARG A 304 -2.30 16.29 -9.17
CA ARG A 304 -1.73 17.60 -9.50
C ARG A 304 -0.81 17.53 -10.72
N THR A 305 0.16 16.61 -10.71
CA THR A 305 1.15 16.55 -11.80
C THR A 305 0.53 16.13 -13.13
N ASN A 306 -0.48 15.24 -13.15
CA ASN A 306 -1.12 14.79 -14.39
C ASN A 306 -1.97 15.87 -15.08
N GLN A 307 -2.26 17.00 -14.41
CA GLN A 307 -2.90 18.16 -15.04
C GLN A 307 -1.94 18.98 -15.91
N GLN A 308 -0.63 18.86 -15.70
CA GLN A 308 0.38 19.62 -16.44
C GLN A 308 0.73 18.94 -17.78
N PRO A 309 0.96 19.73 -18.86
CA PRO A 309 1.38 19.21 -20.15
C PRO A 309 2.78 18.58 -20.03
N ARG A 310 2.89 17.30 -20.40
CA ARG A 310 4.13 16.52 -20.29
C ARG A 310 4.25 15.53 -21.44
N ASN A 311 5.48 15.27 -21.87
CA ASN A 311 5.74 14.24 -22.87
C ASN A 311 5.39 12.84 -22.31
N LYS A 312 5.02 11.92 -23.21
CA LYS A 312 4.63 10.53 -22.93
C LYS A 312 5.65 9.80 -22.04
N VAL A 313 6.94 10.03 -22.28
CA VAL A 313 8.03 9.39 -21.51
C VAL A 313 8.02 9.87 -20.05
N GLU A 314 7.91 11.18 -19.84
CA GLU A 314 7.93 11.77 -18.51
C GLU A 314 6.67 11.42 -17.71
N ARG A 315 5.51 11.43 -18.37
CA ARG A 315 4.25 10.97 -17.79
C ARG A 315 4.34 9.51 -17.33
N ARG A 316 4.91 8.63 -18.16
CA ARG A 316 5.15 7.22 -17.80
C ARG A 316 6.08 7.10 -16.59
N ARG A 317 7.23 7.78 -16.61
CA ARG A 317 8.24 7.72 -15.53
C ARG A 317 7.70 8.25 -14.20
N SER A 318 6.87 9.28 -14.23
CA SER A 318 6.26 9.85 -13.03
C SER A 318 5.17 8.95 -12.45
N ASN A 319 4.35 8.34 -13.31
CA ASN A 319 3.28 7.43 -12.84
C ASN A 319 3.80 6.04 -12.44
N SER A 320 5.00 5.64 -12.87
CA SER A 320 5.62 4.37 -12.44
C SER A 320 6.33 4.46 -11.09
N TRP A 321 6.49 5.66 -10.53
CA TRP A 321 7.13 5.87 -9.24
C TRP A 321 6.29 5.32 -8.07
N SER A 322 6.84 4.37 -7.31
CA SER A 322 6.10 3.58 -6.30
C SER A 322 6.27 4.10 -4.86
N PHE A 323 6.29 5.41 -4.64
CA PHE A 323 6.52 6.01 -3.31
C PHE A 323 5.50 5.54 -2.26
N TYR A 324 4.22 5.38 -2.62
CA TYR A 324 3.20 4.86 -1.71
C TYR A 324 3.54 3.46 -1.16
N GLN A 325 4.13 2.61 -2.00
CA GLN A 325 4.55 1.27 -1.57
C GLN A 325 5.71 1.36 -0.56
N LEU A 326 6.66 2.26 -0.78
CA LEU A 326 7.78 2.48 0.14
C LEU A 326 7.30 3.02 1.48
N ARG A 327 6.43 4.04 1.46
CA ARG A 327 5.74 4.55 2.66
C ARG A 327 5.04 3.44 3.44
N TYR A 328 4.19 2.67 2.78
CA TYR A 328 3.49 1.54 3.42
C TYR A 328 4.48 0.55 4.05
N PHE A 329 5.62 0.30 3.40
CA PHE A 329 6.64 -0.59 3.93
C PHE A 329 7.37 -0.03 5.15
N LEU A 330 7.61 1.27 5.20
CA LEU A 330 8.15 1.93 6.39
C LEU A 330 7.15 1.84 7.54
N GLU A 331 5.88 2.18 7.31
CA GLU A 331 4.83 2.16 8.34
C GLU A 331 4.70 0.77 8.99
N TYR A 332 4.48 -0.30 8.20
CA TYR A 332 4.25 -1.61 8.80
C TYR A 332 5.51 -2.20 9.46
N LYS A 333 6.70 -1.90 8.94
CA LYS A 333 7.97 -2.37 9.54
C LYS A 333 8.35 -1.56 10.77
N GLY A 334 7.99 -0.29 10.79
CA GLY A 334 8.12 0.59 11.94
C GLY A 334 7.31 0.04 13.10
N ILE A 335 6.01 -0.18 12.89
CA ILE A 335 5.11 -0.81 13.88
C ILE A 335 5.70 -2.15 14.36
N LYS A 336 6.16 -3.00 13.44
CA LYS A 336 6.76 -4.30 13.78
C LYS A 336 8.03 -4.17 14.63
N SER A 337 8.77 -3.07 14.50
CA SER A 337 10.07 -2.85 15.16
C SER A 337 9.99 -1.91 16.36
N GLY A 338 8.81 -1.35 16.66
CA GLY A 338 8.62 -0.34 17.70
C GLY A 338 9.10 1.06 17.29
N VAL A 339 9.34 1.29 16.00
CA VAL A 339 9.78 2.56 15.44
C VAL A 339 8.56 3.32 14.91
N GLU A 340 8.35 4.52 15.41
CA GLU A 340 7.28 5.39 14.94
C GLU A 340 7.62 5.97 13.55
N VAL A 341 6.62 6.04 12.68
CA VAL A 341 6.73 6.63 11.35
C VAL A 341 5.66 7.72 11.21
N ILE A 342 6.11 8.96 11.08
CA ILE A 342 5.23 10.14 11.00
C ILE A 342 5.22 10.71 9.58
N ALA A 343 4.06 11.22 9.16
CA ALA A 343 3.91 11.88 7.88
C ALA A 343 3.78 13.40 8.05
N VAL A 344 4.70 14.17 7.46
CA VAL A 344 4.73 15.64 7.53
C VAL A 344 4.18 16.27 6.24
N PRO A 345 3.68 17.52 6.30
CA PRO A 345 3.26 18.25 5.10
C PRO A 345 4.43 18.44 4.12
N PRO A 346 4.24 18.22 2.81
CA PRO A 346 5.31 18.38 1.80
C PRO A 346 5.50 19.83 1.34
N ALA A 347 4.80 20.79 1.94
CA ALA A 347 4.85 22.18 1.51
C ALA A 347 6.20 22.80 1.90
N TYR A 348 6.87 23.44 0.93
CA TYR A 348 8.15 24.16 1.10
C TYR A 348 9.36 23.34 1.58
N THR A 349 9.21 22.06 1.93
CA THR A 349 10.29 21.14 2.35
C THR A 349 11.50 21.13 1.40
N SER A 350 11.23 21.19 0.09
CA SER A 350 12.24 21.17 -0.97
C SER A 350 12.85 22.54 -1.30
N GLN A 351 12.31 23.62 -0.74
CA GLN A 351 12.68 25.02 -1.01
C GLN A 351 13.27 25.73 0.21
N THR A 352 12.93 25.28 1.41
CA THR A 352 13.40 25.86 2.67
C THR A 352 14.79 25.34 3.02
N CYS A 353 15.70 26.21 3.43
CA CYS A 353 17.02 25.81 3.90
C CYS A 353 16.95 25.19 5.29
N HIS A 354 17.54 24.00 5.48
CA HIS A 354 17.56 23.34 6.78
C HIS A 354 18.40 24.01 7.86
N GLN A 355 19.28 24.95 7.52
CA GLN A 355 20.12 25.63 8.51
C GLN A 355 19.48 26.90 9.07
N CYS A 356 18.82 27.70 8.21
CA CYS A 356 18.30 29.01 8.59
C CYS A 356 16.82 29.22 8.28
N LEU A 357 16.14 28.21 7.72
CA LEU A 357 14.71 28.23 7.39
C LEU A 357 14.30 29.27 6.33
N HIS A 358 15.25 29.95 5.71
CA HIS A 358 14.99 30.85 4.59
C HIS A 358 14.71 30.07 3.30
N ILE A 359 13.84 30.61 2.44
CA ILE A 359 13.55 30.03 1.12
C ILE A 359 14.78 30.23 0.23
N GLY A 360 15.37 29.13 -0.21
CA GLY A 360 16.54 29.13 -1.09
C GLY A 360 16.17 28.89 -2.56
N LEU A 361 17.22 28.94 -3.38
CA LEU A 361 17.14 28.65 -4.81
C LEU A 361 17.48 27.18 -5.07
N ARG A 362 16.50 26.44 -5.59
CA ARG A 362 16.69 25.04 -6.04
C ARG A 362 16.87 25.01 -7.56
N SER A 363 17.97 24.40 -8.01
CA SER A 363 18.21 24.06 -9.41
C SER A 363 18.55 22.58 -9.53
N ASP A 364 17.58 21.78 -9.98
CA ASP A 364 17.69 20.32 -10.09
C ASP A 364 18.07 19.62 -8.76
N LYS A 365 19.33 19.15 -8.67
CA LYS A 365 19.93 18.48 -7.50
C LYS A 365 20.73 19.42 -6.62
N ARG A 366 20.87 20.69 -7.01
CA ARG A 366 21.61 21.69 -6.25
C ARG A 366 20.65 22.61 -5.52
N PHE A 367 20.99 22.93 -4.29
CA PHE A 367 20.32 23.95 -3.50
C PHE A 367 21.34 25.00 -3.09
N LYS A 368 20.95 26.28 -3.15
CA LYS A 368 21.73 27.41 -2.65
C LYS A 368 20.84 28.28 -1.76
N CYS A 369 21.25 28.50 -0.52
CA CYS A 369 20.61 29.46 0.36
C CYS A 369 21.17 30.86 0.11
N GLY A 370 20.29 31.87 -0.02
CA GLY A 370 20.69 33.27 -0.12
C GLY A 370 21.04 33.91 1.22
N ASN A 371 20.68 33.28 2.35
CA ASN A 371 20.81 33.87 3.69
C ASN A 371 22.03 33.32 4.47
N CYS A 372 22.12 32.01 4.66
CA CYS A 372 23.19 31.39 5.48
C CYS A 372 24.36 30.81 4.66
N SER A 373 24.47 31.16 3.38
CA SER A 373 25.49 30.68 2.44
C SER A 373 25.54 29.16 2.21
N TRP A 374 24.66 28.37 2.84
CA TRP A 374 24.61 26.93 2.65
C TRP A 374 24.34 26.55 1.19
N HIS A 375 25.14 25.66 0.64
CA HIS A 375 24.93 25.07 -0.68
C HIS A 375 25.21 23.56 -0.65
N GLY A 376 24.43 22.77 -1.40
CA GLY A 376 24.59 21.32 -1.38
C GLY A 376 23.56 20.56 -2.21
N ASP A 377 23.45 19.26 -1.93
CA ASP A 377 22.45 18.38 -2.53
C ASP A 377 21.03 18.78 -2.04
N ALA A 378 20.15 19.07 -2.99
CA ALA A 378 18.78 19.52 -2.70
C ALA A 378 17.92 18.44 -2.03
N ASP A 379 18.18 17.16 -2.31
CA ASP A 379 17.46 16.04 -1.72
C ASP A 379 17.95 15.81 -0.27
N LEU A 380 19.24 16.05 0.01
CA LEU A 380 19.75 16.07 1.40
C LEU A 380 19.16 17.24 2.21
N ASN A 381 19.07 18.43 1.61
CA ASN A 381 18.40 19.57 2.25
C ASN A 381 16.94 19.24 2.58
N GLY A 382 16.21 18.67 1.62
CA GLY A 382 14.83 18.22 1.82
C GLY A 382 14.72 17.21 2.95
N ALA A 383 15.59 16.19 2.97
CA ALA A 383 15.60 15.19 4.04
C ALA A 383 15.84 15.80 5.43
N LYS A 384 16.75 16.77 5.54
CA LYS A 384 17.00 17.50 6.80
C LYS A 384 15.82 18.39 7.20
N MET A 385 15.18 19.07 6.24
CA MET A 385 13.94 19.82 6.52
C MET A 385 12.81 18.92 7.02
N ILE A 386 12.64 17.74 6.41
CA ILE A 386 11.65 16.75 6.85
C ILE A 386 11.95 16.26 8.28
N SER A 387 13.23 16.09 8.61
CA SER A 387 13.66 15.75 9.97
C SER A 387 13.26 16.86 10.96
N LEU A 388 13.56 18.13 10.68
CA LEU A 388 13.20 19.28 11.52
C LEU A 388 11.67 19.40 11.72
N LEU A 389 10.90 19.26 10.64
CA LEU A 389 9.44 19.22 10.74
C LEU A 389 8.97 18.06 11.62
N GLY A 390 9.58 16.89 11.48
CA GLY A 390 9.27 15.74 12.32
C GLY A 390 9.61 15.94 13.79
N GLN A 391 10.73 16.62 14.10
CA GLN A 391 11.11 17.00 15.46
C GLN A 391 10.05 17.91 16.08
N SER A 392 9.58 18.92 15.33
CA SER A 392 8.56 19.86 15.82
C SER A 392 7.21 19.20 16.16
N VAL A 393 6.90 18.07 15.51
CA VAL A 393 5.63 17.33 15.72
C VAL A 393 5.74 16.32 16.85
N SER A 394 6.91 15.69 17.01
CA SER A 394 7.04 14.49 17.87
C SER A 394 7.88 14.66 19.13
N LEU A 395 8.80 15.63 19.19
CA LEU A 395 9.69 15.79 20.35
C LEU A 395 9.18 16.87 21.33
N PRO A 396 9.34 16.67 22.65
CA PRO A 396 9.09 17.70 23.64
C PRO A 396 10.13 18.83 23.46
N GLY A 397 9.66 20.00 23.01
CA GLY A 397 10.49 21.13 22.58
C GLY A 397 9.76 22.08 21.62
N GLY A 398 8.66 21.61 21.00
CA GLY A 398 7.66 22.46 20.35
C GLY A 398 8.18 23.26 19.15
N SER A 399 7.81 24.54 19.10
CA SER A 399 8.05 25.47 17.98
C SER A 399 9.51 25.94 17.82
N GLY A 400 10.40 25.63 18.76
CA GLY A 400 11.81 26.06 18.72
C GLY A 400 12.63 25.46 17.58
N TYR A 401 12.15 24.39 16.95
CA TYR A 401 12.83 23.78 15.79
C TYR A 401 12.53 24.49 14.46
N LEU A 402 11.48 25.31 14.41
CA LEU A 402 10.99 25.98 13.21
C LEU A 402 10.90 27.50 13.42
N CYS A 403 11.75 28.07 14.26
CA CYS A 403 11.87 29.51 14.41
C CYS A 403 13.04 30.04 13.58
N CYS A 404 12.81 31.12 12.84
CA CYS A 404 13.90 31.88 12.27
C CYS A 404 14.57 32.65 13.42
N ASN A 405 15.89 32.51 13.56
CA ASN A 405 16.65 33.46 14.38
C ASN A 405 16.55 34.82 13.71
N LEU A 406 16.10 35.81 14.47
CA LEU A 406 16.18 37.19 14.03
C LEU A 406 17.66 37.59 14.07
N SER A 407 18.18 38.12 12.97
CA SER A 407 19.56 38.62 12.89
C SER A 407 19.71 39.81 13.83
N THR A 408 20.69 39.75 14.73
CA THR A 408 21.06 40.87 15.60
C THR A 408 22.39 41.47 15.14
N ASP A 409 22.53 42.79 15.22
CA ASP A 409 23.80 43.47 15.00
C ASP A 409 24.78 43.24 16.18
N SER A 410 25.98 43.82 16.09
CA SER A 410 27.00 43.72 17.16
C SER A 410 26.57 44.36 18.48
N LEU A 411 25.45 45.10 18.51
CA LEU A 411 24.85 45.72 19.68
C LEU A 411 23.65 44.92 20.22
N GLY A 412 23.30 43.79 19.60
CA GLY A 412 22.16 42.96 19.99
C GLY A 412 20.80 43.48 19.48
N LEU A 413 20.78 44.50 18.63
CA LEU A 413 19.57 45.05 18.03
C LEU A 413 19.20 44.29 16.76
N LEU A 414 17.90 44.17 16.48
CA LEU A 414 17.39 43.50 15.29
C LEU A 414 17.87 44.21 14.02
N GLN A 415 18.61 43.50 13.17
CA GLN A 415 18.99 43.98 11.86
C GLN A 415 17.73 44.14 11.00
N SER A 416 17.54 45.35 10.45
CA SER A 416 16.54 45.58 9.42
C SER A 416 16.79 44.64 8.24
N PRO A 417 15.76 43.99 7.66
CA PRO A 417 15.95 43.20 6.44
C PRO A 417 16.55 44.10 5.35
N ALA A 418 17.66 43.67 4.75
CA ALA A 418 18.22 44.35 3.58
C ALA A 418 17.20 44.25 2.43
N LEU A 419 16.81 45.41 1.89
CA LEU A 419 15.88 45.54 0.76
C LEU A 419 16.41 44.92 -0.52
#